data_AF-A0ABD1DZR0-F1
#
_entry.id   AF-A0ABD1DZR0-F1
#
_cell.length_a   1.000
_cell.length_b   1.000
_cell.length_c   1.000
_cell.angle_alpha   90.00
_cell.angle_beta   90.00
_cell.angle_gamma   90.00
#
_symmetry.space_group_name_H-M   'P 1'
#
loop_
_entity.id
_entity.type
_entity.pdbx_description
1 polymer ?
#
loop_
_entity_poly.entity_id
_entity_poly.type
_entity_poly.pdbx_seq_one_letter_code
_entity_poly.pdbx_strand_id
1 'polypeptide(L)'
;MDQNVIKLTKLAYRKNLLASLVKKNPKNIVEGMRNVTLKDVFIHLADAWNSLSPPVIERCWGNLLGDYLEDEEMLPLSILKERLIQQNSALPSATEEILQLLGNESVTQSEILKWNDDITSTVDIEHVSDEDEDIQVLFPETPKVTTSVVIENLDNIITWAATIDDINVSDILVLRRLRKKLSTFN
;
A
#
# COMPACT_ATOMS: atom_id res chain seq x y z
N MET A 1 -18.97 -5.06 6.60
CA MET A 1 -18.13 -6.28 6.69
C MET A 1 -19.00 -7.51 6.49
N ASP A 2 -18.70 -8.33 5.49
CA ASP A 2 -19.52 -9.52 5.19
C ASP A 2 -19.31 -10.61 6.25
N GLN A 3 -20.38 -11.02 6.92
CA GLN A 3 -20.33 -12.02 7.99
C GLN A 3 -20.07 -13.44 7.43
N ASN A 4 -20.18 -13.61 6.12
CA ASN A 4 -20.06 -14.92 5.48
C ASN A 4 -18.65 -15.51 5.59
N VAL A 5 -17.60 -14.68 5.46
CA VAL A 5 -16.20 -15.09 5.65
C VAL A 5 -16.01 -15.70 7.05
N ILE A 6 -16.46 -15.00 8.09
CA ILE A 6 -16.31 -15.45 9.48
C ILE A 6 -17.06 -16.77 9.71
N LYS A 7 -18.26 -16.93 9.14
CA LYS A 7 -19.05 -18.17 9.26
C LYS A 7 -18.36 -19.35 8.55
N LEU A 8 -17.83 -19.11 7.35
CA LEU A 8 -17.10 -20.13 6.58
C LEU A 8 -15.81 -20.55 7.26
N THR A 9 -15.02 -19.61 7.79
CA THR A 9 -13.80 -19.93 8.55
C THR A 9 -14.13 -20.74 9.80
N LYS A 10 -15.19 -20.37 10.54
CA LYS A 10 -15.64 -21.15 11.72
C LYS A 10 -16.06 -22.56 11.35
N LEU A 11 -16.76 -22.74 10.22
CA LEU A 11 -17.20 -24.05 9.75
C LEU A 11 -16.00 -24.91 9.33
N ALA A 12 -15.08 -24.36 8.55
CA ALA A 12 -13.85 -25.02 8.13
C ALA A 12 -12.99 -25.44 9.34
N TYR A 13 -12.85 -24.55 10.32
CA TYR A 13 -12.14 -24.82 11.57
C TYR A 13 -12.77 -26.00 12.34
N ARG A 14 -14.09 -25.99 12.54
CA ARG A 14 -14.79 -27.08 13.25
C ARG A 14 -14.63 -28.42 12.53
N LYS A 15 -14.73 -28.41 11.20
CA LYS A 15 -14.52 -29.61 10.37
C LYS A 15 -13.10 -30.14 10.54
N ASN A 16 -12.09 -29.28 10.46
CA ASN A 16 -10.68 -29.68 10.59
C ASN A 16 -10.36 -30.20 11.99
N LEU A 17 -10.88 -29.52 13.03
CA LEU A 17 -10.74 -29.95 14.41
C LEU A 17 -11.36 -31.34 14.63
N LEU A 18 -12.59 -31.56 14.16
CA LEU A 18 -13.25 -32.87 14.26
C LEU A 18 -12.49 -33.95 13.50
N ALA A 19 -12.01 -33.66 12.28
CA ALA A 19 -11.21 -34.59 11.50
C ALA A 19 -9.90 -34.97 12.21
N SER A 20 -9.23 -33.99 12.84
CA SER A 20 -8.00 -34.19 13.61
C SER A 20 -8.24 -35.03 14.86
N LEU A 21 -9.34 -34.78 15.57
CA LEU A 21 -9.75 -35.56 16.75
C LEU A 21 -10.06 -37.02 16.39
N VAL A 22 -10.80 -37.25 15.29
CA VAL A 22 -11.12 -38.59 14.80
C VAL A 22 -9.87 -39.34 14.36
N LYS A 23 -8.91 -38.67 13.71
CA LYS A 23 -7.61 -39.26 13.33
C LYS A 23 -6.78 -39.65 14.55
N LYS A 24 -6.76 -38.82 15.60
CA LYS A 24 -5.91 -39.02 16.78
C LYS A 24 -6.46 -40.11 17.71
N ASN A 25 -7.77 -40.17 17.92
CA ASN A 25 -8.41 -41.17 18.78
C ASN A 25 -9.80 -41.56 18.23
N PRO A 26 -9.90 -42.61 17.40
CA PRO A 26 -11.16 -43.00 16.77
C PRO A 26 -12.22 -43.55 17.74
N LYS A 27 -11.80 -43.98 18.94
CA LYS A 27 -12.69 -44.59 19.95
C LYS A 27 -13.27 -43.60 20.96
N ASN A 28 -12.55 -42.52 21.28
CA ASN A 28 -12.95 -41.54 22.30
C ASN A 28 -12.53 -40.12 21.90
N ILE A 29 -13.47 -39.38 21.31
CA ILE A 29 -13.26 -37.98 20.88
C ILE A 29 -13.00 -37.06 22.09
N VAL A 30 -13.60 -37.35 23.25
CA VAL A 30 -13.48 -36.56 24.48
C VAL A 30 -12.05 -36.57 25.04
N GLU A 31 -11.37 -37.73 25.02
CA GLU A 31 -9.96 -37.82 25.40
C GLU A 31 -9.05 -37.16 24.35
N GLY A 32 -9.42 -37.26 23.07
CA GLY A 32 -8.77 -36.51 21.99
C GLY A 32 -8.81 -35.00 22.23
N MET A 33 -9.94 -34.46 22.69
CA MET A 33 -10.11 -33.02 22.97
C MET A 33 -9.23 -32.53 24.13
N ARG A 34 -9.03 -33.36 25.17
CA ARG A 34 -8.11 -33.03 26.27
C ARG A 34 -6.64 -32.92 25.83
N ASN A 35 -6.29 -33.58 24.74
CA ASN A 35 -4.94 -33.59 24.17
C ASN A 35 -4.74 -32.56 23.05
N VAL A 36 -5.69 -31.64 22.84
CA VAL A 36 -5.54 -30.54 21.88
C VAL A 36 -4.74 -29.42 22.55
N THR A 37 -3.60 -29.07 21.97
CA THR A 37 -2.77 -27.96 22.45
C THR A 37 -3.11 -26.65 21.74
N LEU A 38 -2.70 -25.53 22.33
CA LEU A 38 -2.87 -24.20 21.72
C LEU A 38 -2.24 -24.13 20.32
N LYS A 39 -1.10 -24.81 20.11
CA LYS A 39 -0.45 -24.92 18.81
C LYS A 39 -1.36 -25.56 17.77
N ASP A 40 -2.06 -26.64 18.12
CA ASP A 40 -2.99 -27.31 17.22
C ASP A 40 -4.16 -26.39 16.85
N VAL A 41 -4.60 -25.53 17.78
CA VAL A 41 -5.66 -24.54 17.52
C VAL A 41 -5.21 -23.54 16.45
N PHE A 42 -4.00 -23.00 16.55
CA PHE A 42 -3.46 -22.08 15.54
C PHE A 42 -3.28 -22.73 14.17
N ILE A 43 -2.81 -23.98 14.13
CA ILE A 43 -2.65 -24.72 12.87
C ILE A 43 -4.00 -24.92 12.19
N HIS A 44 -5.01 -25.42 12.92
CA HIS A 44 -6.34 -25.62 12.33
C HIS A 44 -7.01 -24.30 11.91
N LEU A 45 -6.70 -23.19 12.59
CA LEU A 45 -7.20 -21.87 12.20
C LEU A 45 -6.53 -21.36 10.91
N ALA A 46 -5.22 -21.53 10.80
CA ALA A 46 -4.49 -21.20 9.58
C ALA A 46 -4.98 -22.03 8.39
N ASP A 47 -5.17 -23.34 8.59
CA ASP A 47 -5.72 -24.23 7.56
C ASP A 47 -7.16 -23.83 7.17
N ALA A 48 -7.97 -23.43 8.15
CA ALA A 48 -9.33 -22.97 7.90
C ALA A 48 -9.35 -21.65 7.11
N TRP A 49 -8.40 -20.75 7.36
CA TRP A 49 -8.25 -19.50 6.61
C TRP A 49 -7.76 -19.76 5.18
N ASN A 50 -6.75 -20.60 4.99
CA ASN A 50 -6.23 -20.98 3.68
C ASN A 50 -7.24 -21.77 2.83
N SER A 51 -8.22 -22.41 3.47
CA SER A 51 -9.31 -23.10 2.78
C SER A 51 -10.36 -22.15 2.20
N LEU A 52 -10.37 -20.86 2.55
CA LEU A 52 -11.32 -19.92 1.97
C LEU A 52 -10.97 -19.62 0.52
N SER A 53 -12.00 -19.55 -0.32
CA SER A 53 -11.79 -19.21 -1.72
C SER A 53 -11.51 -17.70 -1.86
N PRO A 54 -10.56 -17.31 -2.75
CA PRO A 54 -10.27 -15.91 -3.05
C PRO A 54 -11.52 -15.03 -3.32
N PRO A 55 -12.53 -15.46 -4.11
CA PRO A 55 -13.71 -14.62 -4.39
C PRO A 55 -14.56 -14.32 -3.15
N VAL A 56 -14.54 -15.19 -2.13
CA VAL A 56 -15.30 -14.97 -0.89
C VAL A 56 -14.61 -13.91 -0.02
N ILE A 57 -13.28 -13.88 -0.04
CA ILE A 57 -12.48 -12.86 0.64
C ILE A 57 -12.66 -11.52 -0.07
N GLU A 58 -12.52 -11.50 -1.40
CA GLU A 58 -12.71 -10.31 -2.24
C GLU A 58 -14.11 -9.69 -2.03
N ARG A 59 -15.18 -10.49 -2.02
CA ARG A 59 -16.54 -10.00 -1.76
C ARG A 59 -16.73 -9.44 -0.35
N CYS A 60 -16.03 -10.01 0.64
CA CYS A 60 -16.08 -9.51 2.01
C CYS A 60 -15.43 -8.14 2.16
N TRP A 61 -14.33 -7.94 1.43
CA TRP A 61 -13.60 -6.69 1.36
C TRP A 61 -14.30 -5.68 0.43
N GLY A 62 -14.95 -6.11 -0.65
CA GLY A 62 -15.66 -5.23 -1.58
C GLY A 62 -16.77 -4.41 -0.91
N ASN A 63 -17.45 -4.94 0.11
CA ASN A 63 -18.41 -4.16 0.89
C ASN A 63 -17.78 -3.13 1.84
N LEU A 64 -16.47 -3.23 2.08
CA LEU A 64 -15.69 -2.34 2.95
C LEU A 64 -14.86 -1.35 2.13
N LEU A 65 -14.47 -1.75 0.92
CA LEU A 65 -13.74 -0.96 -0.07
C LEU A 65 -14.65 -0.30 -1.11
N GLY A 66 -15.96 -0.61 -1.10
CA GLY A 66 -16.95 -0.01 -1.98
C GLY A 66 -17.03 1.50 -1.78
N ASP A 67 -16.93 2.22 -2.89
CA ASP A 67 -16.73 3.67 -3.13
C ASP A 67 -15.30 4.24 -3.02
N TYR A 68 -14.34 3.62 -2.33
CA TYR A 68 -13.03 4.28 -2.12
C TYR A 68 -12.02 4.05 -3.25
N LEU A 69 -12.11 2.93 -3.98
CA LEU A 69 -11.07 2.54 -4.94
C LEU A 69 -11.50 2.48 -6.42
N GLU A 70 -12.80 2.50 -6.72
CA GLU A 70 -13.21 2.42 -8.14
C GLU A 70 -12.94 3.72 -8.91
N ASP A 71 -12.92 4.88 -8.23
CA ASP A 71 -12.68 6.16 -8.88
C ASP A 71 -11.25 6.67 -8.68
N GLU A 72 -10.70 6.72 -7.47
CA GLU A 72 -9.54 7.59 -7.23
C GLU A 72 -8.18 7.03 -7.68
N GLU A 73 -7.96 5.71 -7.65
CA GLU A 73 -6.65 5.13 -8.02
C GLU A 73 -6.47 4.86 -9.53
N MET A 74 -7.57 4.78 -10.29
CA MET A 74 -7.55 4.62 -11.75
C MET A 74 -7.81 5.92 -12.52
N LEU A 75 -8.25 6.99 -11.85
CA LEU A 75 -8.45 8.28 -12.49
C LEU A 75 -7.10 8.97 -12.73
N PRO A 76 -6.76 9.30 -13.99
CA PRO A 76 -5.60 10.14 -14.28
C PRO A 76 -5.66 11.43 -13.46
N LEU A 77 -4.49 11.87 -12.97
CA LEU A 77 -4.32 13.12 -12.23
C LEU A 77 -4.99 14.33 -12.90
N SER A 78 -5.15 14.32 -14.22
CA SER A 78 -5.87 15.34 -14.97
C SER A 78 -7.35 15.45 -14.60
N ILE A 79 -8.03 14.32 -14.38
CA ILE A 79 -9.46 14.30 -14.02
C ILE A 79 -9.66 14.73 -12.57
N LEU A 80 -8.77 14.30 -11.67
CA LEU A 80 -8.76 14.76 -10.28
C LEU A 80 -8.53 16.27 -10.20
N LYS A 81 -7.59 16.79 -11.00
CA LYS A 81 -7.33 18.23 -11.10
C LYS A 81 -8.54 18.99 -11.63
N GLU A 82 -9.21 18.48 -12.67
CA GLU A 82 -10.40 19.11 -13.24
C GLU A 82 -11.56 19.13 -12.24
N ARG A 83 -11.78 18.03 -11.50
CA ARG A 83 -12.77 17.95 -10.43
C ARG A 83 -12.48 18.95 -9.31
N LEU A 84 -11.22 19.07 -8.90
CA LEU A 84 -10.80 20.02 -7.86
C LEU A 84 -11.03 21.47 -8.32
N ILE A 85 -10.71 21.79 -9.58
CA ILE A 85 -10.97 23.12 -10.17
C ILE A 85 -12.48 23.41 -10.21
N GLN A 86 -13.31 22.43 -10.59
CA GLN A 86 -14.77 22.58 -10.60
C GLN A 86 -15.36 22.78 -9.19
N GLN A 87 -14.82 22.09 -8.19
CA GLN A 87 -15.24 22.30 -6.79
C GLN A 87 -14.80 23.67 -6.26
N ASN A 88 -13.58 24.09 -6.58
CA ASN A 88 -13.08 25.39 -6.16
C ASN A 88 -13.74 26.57 -6.89
N SER A 89 -14.21 26.40 -8.13
CA SER A 89 -14.94 27.47 -8.84
C SER A 89 -16.34 27.72 -8.27
N ALA A 90 -16.94 26.74 -7.61
CA ALA A 90 -18.24 26.88 -6.93
C ALA A 90 -18.12 27.56 -5.55
N LEU A 91 -16.93 27.55 -4.95
CA LEU A 91 -16.69 28.09 -3.59
C LEU A 91 -16.96 29.60 -3.49
N PRO A 92 -16.50 30.47 -4.42
CA PRO A 92 -16.79 31.92 -4.38
C PRO A 92 -18.28 32.25 -4.41
N SER A 93 -19.08 31.48 -5.16
CA SER A 93 -20.54 31.63 -5.22
C SER A 93 -21.20 31.24 -3.90
N ALA A 94 -20.79 30.12 -3.31
CA ALA A 94 -21.31 29.70 -2.00
C ALA A 94 -20.91 30.69 -0.88
N THR A 95 -19.69 31.26 -0.94
CA THR A 95 -19.26 32.29 0.02
C THR A 95 -20.02 33.59 -0.15
N GLU A 96 -20.36 34.00 -1.38
CA GLU A 96 -21.20 35.17 -1.64
C GLU A 96 -22.58 35.01 -1.00
N GLU A 97 -23.24 33.86 -1.19
CA GLU A 97 -24.55 33.57 -0.60
C GLU A 97 -24.53 33.65 0.92
N ILE A 98 -23.48 33.11 1.56
CA ILE A 98 -23.32 33.17 3.02
C ILE A 98 -23.06 34.61 3.49
N LEU A 99 -22.24 35.38 2.78
CA LEU A 99 -21.91 36.77 3.14
C LEU A 99 -23.11 37.71 2.95
N GLN A 100 -23.93 37.51 1.91
CA GLN A 100 -25.20 38.24 1.71
C GLN A 100 -26.22 37.93 2.81
N LEU A 101 -26.17 36.74 3.40
CA LEU A 101 -27.07 36.34 4.48
C LEU A 101 -26.60 36.92 5.83
N LEU A 102 -25.29 37.11 6.02
CA LEU A 102 -24.69 37.59 7.27
C LEU A 102 -24.55 39.13 7.35
N GLY A 103 -24.48 39.82 6.20
CA GLY A 103 -24.19 41.25 6.10
C GLY A 103 -25.21 42.03 5.27
N ASN A 104 -25.29 43.34 5.52
CA ASN A 104 -26.23 44.24 4.83
C ASN A 104 -25.65 44.80 3.51
N GLU A 105 -24.37 44.54 3.25
CA GLU A 105 -23.62 45.06 2.10
C GLU A 105 -23.46 43.96 1.05
N SER A 106 -23.78 44.27 -0.21
CA SER A 106 -23.77 43.30 -1.31
C SER A 106 -22.33 43.03 -1.76
N VAL A 107 -21.67 42.10 -1.09
CA VAL A 107 -20.36 41.59 -1.54
C VAL A 107 -20.57 40.84 -2.86
N THR A 108 -19.76 41.15 -3.86
CA THR A 108 -19.83 40.53 -5.20
C THR A 108 -18.76 39.46 -5.38
N GLN A 109 -19.01 38.46 -6.24
CA GLN A 109 -18.04 37.40 -6.55
C GLN A 109 -16.67 37.93 -6.99
N SER A 110 -16.63 39.06 -7.71
CA SER A 110 -15.38 39.71 -8.13
C SER A 110 -14.53 40.23 -6.98
N GLU A 111 -15.15 40.66 -5.88
CA GLU A 111 -14.44 41.12 -4.68
C GLU A 111 -13.86 39.93 -3.90
N ILE A 112 -14.60 38.83 -3.82
CA ILE A 112 -14.15 37.58 -3.17
C ILE A 112 -12.94 37.00 -3.92
N LEU A 113 -12.97 36.99 -5.26
CA LEU A 113 -11.84 36.54 -6.07
C LEU A 113 -10.60 37.40 -5.86
N LYS A 114 -10.78 38.73 -5.74
CA LYS A 114 -9.68 39.66 -5.47
C LYS A 114 -9.04 39.45 -4.09
N TRP A 115 -9.84 39.11 -3.07
CA TRP A 115 -9.33 38.78 -1.73
C TRP A 115 -8.51 37.49 -1.72
N ASN A 116 -8.88 36.51 -2.54
CA ASN A 116 -8.12 35.26 -2.66
C ASN A 116 -6.80 35.46 -3.41
N ASP A 117 -6.76 36.36 -4.40
CA ASP A 117 -5.53 36.72 -5.12
C ASP A 117 -4.51 37.43 -4.21
N ASP A 118 -4.97 38.30 -3.30
CA ASP A 118 -4.11 39.00 -2.33
C ASP A 118 -3.35 38.04 -1.37
N ILE A 119 -3.88 36.82 -1.13
CA ILE A 119 -3.21 35.80 -0.30
C ILE A 119 -2.09 35.09 -1.09
N THR A 120 -2.22 34.97 -2.41
CA THR A 120 -1.26 34.24 -3.25
C THR A 120 -0.11 35.09 -3.78
N SER A 121 -0.23 36.43 -3.72
CA SER A 121 0.74 37.33 -4.34
C SER A 121 2.00 37.59 -3.51
N THR A 122 2.03 37.36 -2.19
CA THR A 122 3.17 37.78 -1.34
C THR A 122 3.36 36.97 -0.05
N VAL A 123 3.22 35.65 -0.09
CA VAL A 123 3.98 34.83 0.88
C VAL A 123 5.31 34.50 0.22
N ASP A 124 6.19 35.50 0.15
CA ASP A 124 7.61 35.22 0.25
C ASP A 124 7.76 34.46 1.57
N ILE A 125 7.96 33.15 1.48
CA ILE A 125 8.47 32.38 2.61
C ILE A 125 9.89 32.92 2.79
N GLU A 126 10.02 34.03 3.53
CA GLU A 126 11.24 34.30 4.25
C GLU A 126 11.55 33.01 4.98
N HIS A 127 12.68 32.40 4.62
CA HIS A 127 13.24 31.27 5.33
C HIS A 127 13.32 31.67 6.79
N VAL A 128 12.30 31.29 7.56
CA VAL A 128 12.38 31.29 9.01
C VAL A 128 13.51 30.32 9.28
N SER A 129 14.63 30.89 9.70
CA SER A 129 15.69 30.17 10.37
C SER A 129 15.06 29.62 11.64
N ASP A 130 14.43 28.46 11.51
CA ASP A 130 14.08 27.64 12.66
C ASP A 130 15.42 27.14 13.21
N GLU A 131 15.89 27.85 14.24
CA GLU A 131 16.79 27.31 15.25
C GLU A 131 16.10 26.12 15.93
N ASP A 132 16.00 24.99 15.23
CA ASP A 132 15.52 23.74 15.77
C ASP A 132 16.51 22.63 15.40
N GLU A 133 17.05 22.02 16.45
CA GLU A 133 18.04 20.95 16.53
C GLU A 133 18.29 20.15 15.25
N ASP A 134 19.55 20.14 14.81
CA ASP A 134 20.12 19.29 13.77
C ASP A 134 19.83 17.79 13.99
N ILE A 135 18.63 17.33 13.63
CA ILE A 135 18.44 15.92 13.30
C ILE A 135 18.91 15.77 11.86
N GLN A 136 20.22 15.55 11.71
CA GLN A 136 20.81 15.08 10.46
C GLN A 136 20.14 13.75 10.09
N VAL A 137 19.13 13.80 9.21
CA VAL A 137 18.72 12.64 8.45
C VAL A 137 19.85 12.34 7.47
N LEU A 138 20.81 11.56 7.96
CA LEU A 138 21.93 11.04 7.19
C LEU A 138 21.38 10.06 6.15
N PHE A 139 21.00 10.55 4.98
CA PHE A 139 21.00 9.71 3.79
C PHE A 139 22.47 9.31 3.56
N PRO A 140 22.83 8.02 3.60
CA PRO A 140 24.19 7.64 3.23
C PRO A 140 24.39 8.05 1.77
N GLU A 141 25.28 9.01 1.54
CA GLU A 141 25.80 9.30 0.21
C GLU A 141 26.29 7.98 -0.38
N THR A 142 25.57 7.45 -1.37
CA THR A 142 26.05 6.27 -2.09
C THR A 142 27.36 6.68 -2.77
N PRO A 143 28.48 5.97 -2.53
CA PRO A 143 29.73 6.31 -3.19
C PRO A 143 29.51 6.27 -4.70
N LYS A 144 29.98 7.29 -5.41
CA LYS A 144 29.97 7.31 -6.88
C LYS A 144 30.88 6.18 -7.37
N VAL A 145 30.33 4.98 -7.54
CA VAL A 145 31.06 3.82 -8.02
C VAL A 145 31.26 3.97 -9.53
N THR A 146 32.51 4.04 -9.97
CA THR A 146 32.89 4.07 -11.39
C THR A 146 32.36 2.83 -12.11
N THR A 147 31.81 2.99 -13.32
CA THR A 147 31.23 1.91 -14.15
C THR A 147 32.14 0.68 -14.29
N SER A 148 33.46 0.88 -14.29
CA SER A 148 34.46 -0.20 -14.33
C SER A 148 34.42 -1.12 -13.09
N VAL A 149 34.24 -0.55 -11.88
CA VAL A 149 34.19 -1.31 -10.62
C VAL A 149 32.90 -2.12 -10.53
N VAL A 150 31.81 -1.60 -11.09
CA VAL A 150 30.52 -2.31 -11.16
C VAL A 150 30.62 -3.55 -12.07
N ILE A 151 31.33 -3.46 -13.19
CA ILE A 151 31.52 -4.59 -14.11
C ILE A 151 32.36 -5.70 -13.46
N GLU A 152 33.44 -5.36 -12.76
CA GLU A 152 34.29 -6.34 -12.06
C GLU A 152 33.50 -7.06 -10.94
N ASN A 153 32.73 -6.32 -10.16
CA ASN A 153 31.88 -6.92 -9.12
C ASN A 153 30.80 -7.83 -9.71
N LEU A 154 30.21 -7.46 -10.85
CA LEU A 154 29.24 -8.32 -11.55
C LEU A 154 29.89 -9.60 -12.08
N ASP A 155 31.12 -9.54 -12.61
CA ASP A 155 31.83 -10.73 -13.08
C ASP A 155 32.17 -11.67 -11.89
N ASN A 156 32.51 -11.12 -10.72
CA ASN A 156 32.70 -11.89 -9.48
C ASN A 156 31.39 -12.54 -8.98
N ILE A 157 30.26 -11.83 -9.06
CA ILE A 157 28.96 -12.38 -8.66
C ILE A 157 28.50 -13.47 -9.64
N ILE A 158 28.74 -13.31 -10.95
CA ILE A 158 28.38 -14.32 -11.96
C ILE A 158 29.22 -15.59 -11.77
N THR A 159 30.52 -15.46 -11.47
CA THR A 159 31.39 -16.62 -11.20
C THR A 159 31.01 -17.31 -9.89
N TRP A 160 30.73 -16.57 -8.83
CA TRP A 160 30.18 -17.11 -7.59
C TRP A 160 28.84 -17.84 -7.82
N ALA A 161 27.92 -17.21 -8.56
CA ALA A 161 26.61 -17.80 -8.85
C ALA A 161 26.70 -19.05 -9.74
N ALA A 162 27.74 -19.17 -10.56
CA ALA A 162 28.01 -20.38 -11.34
C ALA A 162 28.65 -21.51 -10.52
N THR A 163 29.22 -21.22 -9.36
CA THR A 163 29.81 -22.22 -8.45
C THR A 163 28.81 -22.83 -7.46
N ILE A 164 27.62 -22.23 -7.32
CA ILE A 164 26.58 -22.68 -6.41
C ILE A 164 25.42 -23.27 -7.22
N ASP A 165 25.11 -24.55 -6.99
CA ASP A 165 24.09 -25.30 -7.76
C ASP A 165 22.63 -24.91 -7.45
N ASP A 166 22.39 -24.07 -6.44
CA ASP A 166 21.04 -23.73 -5.95
C ASP A 166 20.51 -22.37 -6.45
N ILE A 167 21.18 -21.75 -7.43
CA ILE A 167 20.74 -20.47 -8.00
C ILE A 167 20.00 -20.71 -9.31
N ASN A 168 18.81 -20.11 -9.42
CA ASN A 168 17.98 -20.21 -10.60
C ASN A 168 18.73 -19.65 -11.83
N VAL A 169 18.81 -20.45 -12.89
CA VAL A 169 19.46 -20.08 -14.16
C VAL A 169 18.91 -18.76 -14.72
N SER A 170 17.64 -18.46 -14.43
CA SER A 170 16.99 -17.20 -14.82
C SER A 170 17.68 -15.97 -14.21
N ASP A 171 18.10 -16.05 -12.95
CA ASP A 171 18.74 -14.94 -12.24
C ASP A 171 20.16 -14.69 -12.77
N ILE A 172 20.87 -15.76 -13.11
CA ILE A 172 22.19 -15.70 -13.77
C ILE A 172 22.08 -15.02 -15.15
N LEU A 173 21.01 -15.29 -15.90
CA LEU A 173 20.76 -14.65 -17.20
C LEU A 173 20.46 -13.15 -17.06
N VAL A 174 19.75 -12.72 -16.01
CA VAL A 174 19.51 -11.30 -15.72
C VAL A 174 20.83 -10.59 -15.42
N LEU A 175 21.69 -11.17 -14.59
CA LEU A 175 23.01 -10.61 -14.27
C LEU A 175 23.88 -10.45 -15.54
N ARG A 176 23.90 -11.45 -16.42
CA ARG A 176 24.60 -11.36 -17.71
C ARG A 176 24.02 -10.28 -18.63
N ARG A 177 22.70 -10.11 -18.64
CA ARG A 177 22.03 -9.05 -19.42
C ARG A 177 22.41 -7.66 -18.89
N LEU A 178 22.45 -7.47 -17.56
CA LEU A 178 22.87 -6.23 -16.94
C LEU A 178 24.34 -5.91 -17.26
N ARG A 179 25.23 -6.89 -17.17
CA ARG A 179 26.64 -6.76 -17.59
C ARG A 179 26.75 -6.32 -19.06
N LYS A 180 26.00 -6.97 -19.96
CA LYS A 180 26.00 -6.60 -21.40
C LYS A 180 25.52 -5.17 -21.61
N LYS A 181 24.48 -4.74 -20.89
CA LYS A 181 23.96 -3.38 -20.98
C LYS A 181 24.99 -2.36 -20.48
N LEU A 182 25.67 -2.62 -19.37
CA LEU A 182 26.72 -1.72 -18.86
C LEU A 182 27.93 -1.64 -19.80
N SER A 183 28.29 -2.75 -20.46
CA SER A 183 29.35 -2.76 -21.48
C SER A 183 28.98 -2.01 -22.77
N THR A 184 27.69 -1.77 -23.05
CA THR A 184 27.24 -0.98 -24.21
C THR A 184 27.11 0.51 -23.93
N PHE A 185 27.19 0.92 -22.65
CA PHE A 185 27.07 2.32 -22.22
C PHE A 185 28.43 3.02 -22.05
N ASN A 186 29.54 2.30 -22.23
CA ASN A 186 30.91 2.81 -22.21
C ASN A 186 31.50 2.77 -23.61
#